data_AF-A0A813XDW0-F1
#
_entry.id   AF-A0A813XDW0-F1
#
_cell.length_a   1.000
_cell.length_b   1.000
_cell.length_c   1.000
_cell.angle_alpha   90.00
_cell.angle_beta   90.00
_cell.angle_gamma   90.00
#
_symmetry.space_group_name_H-M   'P 1'
#
loop_
_entity.id
_entity.type
_entity.pdbx_description
1 polymer ?
#
loop_
_entity_poly.entity_id
_entity_poly.type
_entity_poly.pdbx_seq_one_letter_code
_entity_poly.pdbx_strand_id
1 'polypeptide(L)'
;MKLCIVALVVVLFSVSSYAAKPLLLGSLCLNRVNCFVNPCQFSRCAAHPQASCVANYCGGCFAHHYLDGKRVDCSDTVSEEPVEAPESKCITVNCFVDPCGFAKCGKNPRAVCRANYCGGCNAWFYENNQRVQCD
;
A
#
# COMPACT_ATOMS: atom_id res chain seq x y z
N MET A 1 -7.31 -28.92 -65.71
CA MET A 1 -6.16 -29.00 -64.78
C MET A 1 -5.61 -27.65 -64.31
N LYS A 2 -5.88 -26.52 -64.98
CA LYS A 2 -5.44 -25.18 -64.54
C LYS A 2 -6.37 -24.50 -63.52
N LEU A 3 -7.67 -24.85 -63.52
CA LEU A 3 -8.67 -24.28 -62.61
C LEU A 3 -8.52 -24.77 -61.14
N CYS A 4 -8.13 -26.03 -60.92
CA CYS A 4 -7.99 -26.58 -59.56
C CYS A 4 -6.80 -26.00 -58.79
N ILE A 5 -5.73 -25.59 -59.47
CA ILE A 5 -4.55 -24.99 -58.84
C ILE A 5 -4.87 -23.57 -58.35
N VAL A 6 -5.68 -22.81 -59.10
CA VAL A 6 -6.10 -21.46 -58.70
C VAL A 6 -6.97 -21.50 -57.44
N ALA A 7 -7.88 -22.47 -57.32
CA ALA A 7 -8.74 -22.60 -56.14
C ALA A 7 -7.95 -22.96 -54.86
N LEU A 8 -6.95 -23.84 -54.95
CA LEU A 8 -6.11 -24.25 -53.82
C LEU A 8 -5.23 -23.11 -53.30
N VAL A 9 -4.73 -22.27 -54.21
CA VAL A 9 -3.91 -21.10 -53.87
C VAL A 9 -4.75 -20.01 -53.20
N VAL A 10 -5.98 -19.76 -53.67
CA VAL A 10 -6.89 -18.77 -53.05
C VAL A 10 -7.28 -19.15 -51.63
N VAL A 11 -7.51 -20.45 -51.35
CA VAL A 11 -7.85 -20.91 -49.98
C VAL A 11 -6.68 -20.71 -49.02
N LEU A 12 -5.43 -20.95 -49.46
CA LEU A 12 -4.24 -20.73 -48.64
C LEU A 12 -3.91 -19.25 -48.41
N PHE A 13 -4.27 -18.35 -49.33
CA PHE A 13 -4.11 -16.90 -49.13
C PHE A 13 -5.28 -16.26 -48.35
N SER A 14 -6.44 -16.91 -48.27
CA SER A 14 -7.62 -16.39 -47.57
C SER A 14 -7.59 -16.53 -46.04
N VAL A 15 -6.63 -17.28 -45.48
CA VAL A 15 -6.50 -17.45 -44.02
C VAL A 15 -5.65 -16.37 -43.32
N SER A 16 -5.16 -15.36 -44.04
CA SER A 16 -4.24 -14.33 -43.51
C SER A 16 -4.90 -13.10 -42.86
N SER A 17 -6.16 -13.16 -42.41
CA SER A 17 -6.76 -12.03 -41.70
C SER A 17 -7.70 -12.47 -40.60
N TYR A 18 -7.26 -13.38 -39.74
CA TYR A 18 -7.69 -13.29 -38.34
C TYR A 18 -7.03 -12.03 -37.80
N ALA A 19 -7.78 -10.92 -37.80
CA ALA A 19 -7.44 -9.79 -36.97
C ALA A 19 -7.35 -10.33 -35.55
N ALA A 20 -6.13 -10.60 -35.09
CA ALA A 20 -5.86 -10.89 -33.70
C ALA A 20 -6.34 -9.65 -32.95
N LYS A 21 -7.55 -9.76 -32.39
CA LYS A 21 -8.10 -8.74 -31.51
C LYS A 21 -7.00 -8.55 -30.45
N PRO A 22 -6.34 -7.39 -30.39
CA PRO A 22 -5.18 -7.24 -29.54
C PRO A 22 -5.62 -7.60 -28.14
N LEU A 23 -5.16 -8.75 -27.64
CA LEU A 23 -5.40 -9.14 -26.28
C LEU A 23 -4.78 -8.02 -25.47
N LEU A 24 -5.61 -7.27 -24.78
CA LEU A 24 -5.23 -6.06 -24.07
C LEU A 24 -4.08 -6.42 -23.12
N LEU A 25 -2.85 -6.18 -23.56
CA LEU A 25 -1.59 -6.44 -22.85
C LEU A 25 -1.41 -5.43 -21.69
N GLY A 26 -2.51 -4.88 -21.16
CA GLY A 26 -2.55 -3.95 -20.04
C GLY A 26 -2.92 -4.61 -18.71
N SER A 27 -3.24 -5.90 -18.70
CA SER A 27 -3.60 -6.66 -17.49
C SER A 27 -2.49 -7.60 -17.00
N LEU A 28 -1.40 -7.74 -17.76
CA LEU A 28 -0.28 -8.59 -17.38
C LEU A 28 0.68 -7.81 -16.50
N CYS A 29 0.48 -7.94 -15.20
CA CYS A 29 1.46 -7.48 -14.23
C CYS A 29 2.74 -8.34 -14.33
N LEU A 30 3.71 -7.88 -15.11
CA LEU A 30 5.00 -8.57 -15.31
C LEU A 30 5.87 -8.60 -14.04
N ASN A 31 5.76 -7.58 -13.20
CA ASN A 31 6.58 -7.42 -11.99
C ASN A 31 5.73 -7.52 -10.72
N ARG A 32 5.10 -8.68 -10.48
CA ARG A 32 4.36 -8.89 -9.23
C ARG A 32 5.34 -9.09 -8.08
N VAL A 33 5.16 -8.35 -6.98
CA VAL A 33 5.94 -8.52 -5.75
C VAL A 33 5.14 -9.24 -4.68
N ASN A 34 5.81 -9.88 -3.73
CA ASN A 34 5.18 -10.44 -2.54
C ASN A 34 5.41 -9.49 -1.35
N CYS A 35 4.33 -9.02 -0.74
CA CYS A 35 4.39 -8.09 0.39
C CYS A 35 4.31 -8.86 1.70
N PHE A 36 5.04 -8.40 2.71
CA PHE A 36 4.93 -8.97 4.06
C PHE A 36 3.53 -8.75 4.67
N VAL A 37 2.88 -7.66 4.29
CA VAL A 37 1.53 -7.26 4.77
C VAL A 37 0.66 -6.91 3.57
N ASN A 38 -0.64 -7.18 3.67
CA ASN A 38 -1.61 -6.70 2.69
C ASN A 38 -1.64 -5.14 2.70
N PRO A 39 -1.38 -4.45 1.58
CA PRO A 39 -1.39 -2.99 1.51
C PRO A 39 -2.69 -2.35 2.03
N CYS A 40 -3.83 -3.01 1.88
CA CYS A 40 -5.12 -2.52 2.36
C CYS A 40 -5.39 -2.74 3.86
N GLN A 41 -4.53 -3.49 4.57
CA GLN A 41 -4.75 -3.78 5.99
C GLN A 41 -4.75 -2.52 6.87
N PHE A 42 -3.95 -1.52 6.51
CA PHE A 42 -3.78 -0.29 7.27
C PHE A 42 -4.00 0.98 6.45
N SER A 43 -4.37 0.84 5.17
CA SER A 43 -4.61 1.99 4.30
C SER A 43 -6.05 2.49 4.47
N ARG A 44 -6.21 3.81 4.60
CA ARG A 44 -7.50 4.49 4.70
C ARG A 44 -7.46 5.74 3.84
N CYS A 45 -8.61 6.10 3.26
CA CYS A 45 -8.76 7.33 2.49
C CYS A 45 -9.63 8.32 3.29
N ALA A 46 -9.01 9.28 3.97
CA ALA A 46 -9.76 10.24 4.80
C ALA A 46 -10.68 11.14 3.94
N ALA A 47 -10.24 11.52 2.74
CA ALA A 47 -11.04 12.29 1.79
C ALA A 47 -12.26 11.52 1.25
N HIS A 48 -12.21 10.18 1.24
CA HIS A 48 -13.29 9.31 0.79
C HIS A 48 -13.47 8.11 1.73
N PRO A 49 -14.05 8.31 2.93
CA PRO A 49 -14.15 7.25 3.95
C PRO A 49 -14.92 6.00 3.51
N GLN A 50 -15.81 6.16 2.52
CA GLN A 50 -16.63 5.12 1.93
C GLN A 50 -15.94 4.37 0.78
N ALA A 51 -14.74 4.79 0.36
CA ALA A 51 -14.02 4.15 -0.73
C ALA A 51 -13.53 2.74 -0.32
N SER A 52 -13.68 1.78 -1.22
CA SER A 52 -13.15 0.43 -1.05
C SER A 52 -11.67 0.38 -1.41
N CYS A 53 -10.86 -0.34 -0.63
CA CYS A 53 -9.44 -0.53 -0.92
C CYS A 53 -9.21 -1.80 -1.74
N VAL A 54 -8.37 -1.70 -2.77
CA VAL A 54 -7.90 -2.80 -3.59
C VAL A 54 -6.37 -2.84 -3.54
N ALA A 55 -5.82 -3.98 -3.12
CA ALA A 55 -4.38 -4.19 -3.08
C ALA A 55 -3.84 -4.40 -4.50
N ASN A 56 -2.78 -3.66 -4.83
CA ASN A 56 -2.05 -3.79 -6.08
C ASN A 56 -0.60 -4.18 -5.78
N TYR A 57 -0.23 -5.37 -6.27
CA TYR A 57 1.09 -5.97 -6.07
C TYR A 57 2.03 -5.76 -7.26
N CYS A 58 1.64 -4.92 -8.23
CA CYS A 58 2.41 -4.72 -9.44
C CYS A 58 3.45 -3.62 -9.30
N GLY A 59 4.72 -3.98 -9.43
CA GLY A 59 5.87 -3.09 -9.24
C GLY A 59 6.12 -2.69 -7.78
N GLY A 60 5.28 -3.14 -6.84
CA GLY A 60 5.33 -2.72 -5.45
C GLY A 60 4.08 -3.12 -4.67
N CYS A 61 4.02 -2.67 -3.41
CA CYS A 61 2.94 -2.94 -2.46
C CYS A 61 2.04 -1.70 -2.34
N PHE A 62 1.03 -1.58 -3.18
CA PHE A 62 0.20 -0.38 -3.29
C PHE A 62 -1.23 -0.64 -2.81
N ALA A 63 -1.81 0.37 -2.16
CA ALA A 63 -3.23 0.42 -1.82
C ALA A 63 -3.92 1.44 -2.72
N HIS A 64 -4.86 0.98 -3.54
CA HIS A 64 -5.67 1.85 -4.39
C HIS A 64 -7.09 1.91 -3.84
N HIS A 65 -7.63 3.12 -3.67
CA HIS A 65 -9.00 3.30 -3.20
C HIS A 65 -9.95 3.61 -4.35
N TYR A 66 -11.15 3.04 -4.29
CA TYR A 66 -12.18 3.19 -5.31
C TYR A 66 -13.51 3.57 -4.68
N LEU A 67 -14.13 4.62 -5.21
CA LEU A 67 -15.49 5.01 -4.91
C LEU A 67 -16.32 4.86 -6.19
N ASP A 68 -17.42 4.12 -6.11
CA ASP A 68 -18.30 3.84 -7.26
C ASP A 68 -17.55 3.30 -8.49
N GLY A 69 -16.53 2.45 -8.24
CA GLY A 69 -15.70 1.85 -9.28
C GLY A 69 -14.63 2.76 -9.87
N LYS A 70 -14.53 4.03 -9.46
CA LYS A 70 -13.50 4.98 -9.90
C LYS A 70 -12.40 5.12 -8.86
N ARG A 71 -11.13 5.07 -9.30
CA ARG A 71 -9.99 5.33 -8.41
C ARG A 71 -10.06 6.77 -7.91
N VAL A 72 -10.01 6.94 -6.59
CA VAL A 72 -9.96 8.25 -5.93
C VAL A 72 -8.54 8.58 -5.50
N ASP A 73 -8.24 9.87 -5.41
CA ASP A 73 -7.00 10.35 -4.82
C ASP A 73 -7.19 10.45 -3.30
N CYS A 74 -6.21 9.93 -2.56
CA CYS A 74 -6.17 9.97 -1.10
C CYS A 74 -4.94 10.74 -0.61
N SER A 75 -4.24 11.44 -1.52
CA SER A 75 -3.13 12.34 -1.22
C SER A 75 -3.62 13.65 -0.60
N ASP A 76 -4.92 13.94 -0.72
CA ASP A 76 -5.55 15.06 -0.08
C ASP A 76 -5.67 14.79 1.42
N THR A 77 -4.80 15.45 2.18
CA THR A 77 -5.05 15.73 3.59
C THR A 77 -6.39 16.45 3.64
N VAL A 78 -7.40 15.83 4.24
CA VAL A 78 -8.66 16.51 4.55
C VAL A 78 -8.28 17.83 5.21
N SER A 79 -8.59 18.95 4.55
CA SER A 79 -8.48 20.25 5.18
C SER A 79 -9.39 20.16 6.39
N GLU A 80 -8.78 20.27 7.56
CA GLU A 80 -9.47 20.30 8.82
C GLU A 80 -10.50 21.44 8.74
N GLU A 81 -11.79 21.11 8.59
CA GLU A 81 -12.80 21.99 9.18
C GLU A 81 -12.42 22.13 10.66
N PRO A 82 -12.57 23.31 11.28
CA PRO A 82 -12.07 23.56 12.63
C PRO A 82 -12.92 22.77 13.64
N VAL A 83 -12.65 21.48 13.75
CA VAL A 83 -13.00 20.68 14.90
C VAL A 83 -12.09 21.21 16.00
N GLU A 84 -12.68 21.89 16.97
CA GLU A 84 -12.01 22.26 18.22
C GLU A 84 -11.08 21.12 18.63
N ALA A 85 -9.77 21.40 18.65
CA ALA A 85 -8.72 20.40 18.72
C ALA A 85 -9.04 19.33 19.77
N PRO A 86 -9.42 18.09 19.39
CA PRO A 86 -9.43 17.02 20.34
C PRO A 86 -7.97 16.66 20.54
N GLU A 87 -7.48 16.89 21.76
CA GLU A 87 -6.13 16.59 22.21
C GLU A 87 -5.52 15.41 21.46
N SER A 88 -4.51 15.72 20.64
CA SER A 88 -3.50 14.78 20.14
C SER A 88 -4.00 13.35 19.89
N LYS A 89 -5.00 13.19 19.01
CA LYS A 89 -5.36 11.85 18.52
C LYS A 89 -4.22 11.29 17.70
N CYS A 90 -3.28 10.64 18.35
CA CYS A 90 -2.14 10.11 17.65
C CYS A 90 -2.45 8.78 16.99
N ILE A 91 -1.86 8.59 15.82
CA ILE A 91 -2.00 7.38 15.04
C ILE A 91 -1.12 6.32 15.69
N THR A 92 -1.74 5.37 16.38
CA THR A 92 -1.03 4.22 16.96
C THR A 92 -0.68 3.21 15.87
N VAL A 93 0.54 2.70 15.90
CA VAL A 93 1.02 1.66 14.97
C VAL A 93 1.19 0.32 15.67
N ASN A 94 1.12 -0.77 14.91
CA ASN A 94 1.45 -2.10 15.40
C ASN A 94 2.91 -2.41 15.06
N CYS A 95 3.73 -2.67 16.08
CA CYS A 95 5.15 -2.98 15.91
C CYS A 95 5.38 -4.49 15.83
N PHE A 96 6.35 -4.91 15.01
CA PHE A 96 6.77 -6.32 14.95
C PHE A 96 7.45 -6.77 16.25
N VAL A 97 8.18 -5.86 16.89
CA VAL A 97 8.90 -6.08 18.16
C VAL A 97 8.54 -4.96 19.13
N ASP A 98 8.43 -5.29 20.41
CA ASP A 98 8.33 -4.29 21.48
C ASP A 98 9.56 -3.35 21.45
N PRO A 99 9.39 -2.03 21.27
CA PRO A 99 10.51 -1.08 21.29
C PRO A 99 11.40 -1.20 22.54
N CYS A 100 10.85 -1.62 23.68
CA CYS A 100 11.59 -1.81 24.92
C CYS A 100 12.32 -3.15 25.02
N GLY A 101 12.11 -4.10 24.10
CA GLY A 101 12.72 -5.43 24.16
C GLY A 101 14.25 -5.42 24.09
N PHE A 102 14.82 -4.44 23.38
CA PHE A 102 16.27 -4.32 23.18
C PHE A 102 16.83 -2.92 23.44
N ALA A 103 15.97 -1.93 23.71
CA ALA A 103 16.41 -0.57 23.96
C ALA A 103 17.10 -0.46 25.33
N LYS A 104 18.18 0.32 25.39
CA LYS A 104 18.90 0.64 26.63
C LYS A 104 19.21 2.13 26.67
N CYS A 105 19.16 2.72 27.87
CA CYS A 105 19.58 4.10 28.09
C CYS A 105 20.95 4.09 28.76
N GLY A 106 22.02 4.30 27.99
CA GLY A 106 23.40 4.27 28.51
C GLY A 106 23.65 5.37 29.55
N LYS A 107 23.11 6.56 29.31
CA LYS A 107 23.25 7.73 30.19
C LYS A 107 22.51 7.58 31.52
N ASN A 108 21.37 6.89 31.52
CA ASN A 108 20.55 6.65 32.72
C ASN A 108 20.22 5.16 32.83
N PRO A 109 21.15 4.31 33.32
CA PRO A 109 20.97 2.86 33.36
C PRO A 109 19.80 2.38 34.23
N ARG A 110 19.32 3.24 35.15
CA ARG A 110 18.18 2.97 36.03
C ARG A 110 16.85 3.43 35.46
N ALA A 111 16.84 4.09 34.29
CA ALA A 111 15.61 4.57 33.69
C ALA A 111 14.76 3.40 33.19
N VAL A 112 13.47 3.46 33.48
CA VAL A 112 12.48 2.46 33.07
C VAL A 112 12.03 2.75 31.65
N CYS A 113 12.15 1.77 30.76
CA CYS A 113 11.63 1.87 29.40
C CYS A 113 10.10 1.73 29.42
N ARG A 114 9.41 2.57 28.63
CA ARG A 114 7.99 2.47 28.31
C ARG A 114 7.84 2.56 26.80
N ALA A 115 7.16 1.58 26.21
CA ALA A 115 6.88 1.57 24.79
C ALA A 115 5.86 2.67 24.47
N ASN A 116 6.10 3.39 23.38
CA ASN A 116 5.17 4.34 22.82
C ASN A 116 4.92 4.03 21.33
N TYR A 117 3.68 3.67 21.03
CA TYR A 117 3.21 3.29 19.69
C TYR A 117 2.63 4.45 18.89
N CYS A 118 2.61 5.64 19.47
CA CYS A 118 2.08 6.87 18.91
C CYS A 118 3.03 7.40 17.82
N GLY A 119 2.59 7.39 16.56
CA GLY A 119 3.36 7.84 15.40
C GLY A 119 4.55 6.93 15.01
N GLY A 120 4.76 5.81 15.70
CA GLY A 120 5.89 4.92 15.45
C GLY A 120 6.17 3.96 16.60
N CYS A 121 7.22 3.16 16.46
CA CYS A 121 7.69 2.17 17.45
C CYS A 121 8.78 2.79 18.34
N ASN A 122 8.40 3.58 19.33
CA ASN A 122 9.32 4.37 20.13
C ASN A 122 9.60 3.74 21.50
N ALA A 123 10.86 3.75 21.92
CA ALA A 123 11.28 3.41 23.28
C ALA A 123 11.56 4.69 24.06
N TRP A 124 10.75 4.99 25.09
CA TRP A 124 10.95 6.16 25.94
C TRP A 124 11.41 5.74 27.33
N PHE A 125 12.41 6.42 27.86
CA PHE A 125 12.99 6.11 29.15
C PHE A 125 12.57 7.13 30.20
N TYR A 126 12.25 6.64 31.40
CA TYR A 126 11.75 7.45 32.50
C TYR A 126 12.51 7.20 33.79
N GLU A 127 12.86 8.26 34.50
CA GLU A 127 13.34 8.21 35.88
C GLU A 127 12.47 9.15 36.72
N ASN A 128 11.97 8.70 37.88
CA ASN A 128 11.03 9.47 38.72
C ASN A 128 9.80 10.01 37.94
N ASN A 129 9.26 9.21 37.02
CA ASN A 129 8.16 9.57 36.10
C ASN A 129 8.46 10.72 35.12
N GLN A 130 9.71 11.19 35.02
CA GLN A 130 10.13 12.18 34.02
C GLN A 130 10.85 11.49 32.87
N ARG A 131 10.54 11.89 31.62
CA ARG A 131 11.24 11.37 30.44
C ARG A 131 12.68 11.88 30.44
N VAL A 132 13.64 10.97 30.28
CA VAL A 132 15.07 11.30 30.20
C VAL A 132 15.58 11.15 28.77
N GLN A 133 16.60 11.93 28.43
CA GLN A 133 17.32 11.84 27.17
C GLN A 133 18.40 10.74 27.28
N CYS A 134 18.55 9.91 26.24
CA CYS A 134 19.44 8.76 26.25
C CYS A 134 20.59 8.84 25.23
N ASP A 135 20.70 9.98 24.57
CA ASP A 135 21.74 10.38 23.60
C ASP A 135 23.01 10.90 24.29
#